data_AF-A0A4Q8UBH8-F1
#
_entry.id   AF-A0A4Q8UBH8-F1
#
_cell.length_a   1.000
_cell.length_b   1.000
_cell.length_c   1.000
_cell.angle_alpha   90.00
_cell.angle_beta   90.00
_cell.angle_gamma   90.00
#
_symmetry.space_group_name_H-M   'P 1'
#
loop_
_entity.id
_entity.type
_entity.pdbx_description
1 polymer ?
#
loop_
_entity_poly.entity_id
_entity_poly.type
_entity_poly.pdbx_seq_one_letter_code
_entity_poly.pdbx_strand_id
1 'polypeptide(L)'
;MADKVINKHAALTDSSVIENLLDHQLLDLLNELPDPDVILRKAGIDYDVYNEIMADPHVIGEVRSIRSGLLGLKSEIKAGDDSDSALKAKELCESIFKSPPHASMRWPDLTWSIGKCVLVGRRVHHVKWKVESNQLLPETLFDISHHSFAFNHDGGLLIRTMQNPAGETPEDMRWLVTRHTGD
;
A
#
# COMPACT_ATOMS: atom_id res chain seq x y z
N MET A 1 -26.23 16.29 15.19
CA MET A 1 -24.83 16.63 14.85
C MET A 1 -24.78 16.77 13.35
N ALA A 2 -24.34 17.93 12.85
CA ALA A 2 -24.35 18.21 11.43
C ALA A 2 -23.32 17.31 10.73
N ASP A 3 -23.80 16.43 9.86
CA ASP A 3 -22.96 15.79 8.85
C ASP A 3 -22.33 16.91 8.02
N LYS A 4 -21.05 17.21 8.31
CA LYS A 4 -20.21 17.91 7.34
C LYS A 4 -20.27 17.04 6.09
N VAL A 5 -20.93 17.53 5.05
CA VAL A 5 -20.79 16.99 3.70
C VAL A 5 -19.33 17.25 3.32
N ILE A 6 -18.46 16.34 3.75
CA ILE A 6 -17.06 16.33 3.34
C ILE A 6 -17.12 16.17 1.83
N ASN A 7 -16.67 17.19 1.11
CA ASN A 7 -16.50 17.08 -0.33
C ASN A 7 -15.49 15.94 -0.56
N LYS A 8 -16.00 14.76 -0.92
CA LYS A 8 -15.20 13.53 -1.00
C LYS A 8 -13.99 13.69 -1.92
N HIS A 9 -14.09 14.50 -2.97
CA HIS A 9 -12.95 14.79 -3.83
C HIS A 9 -11.88 15.61 -3.11
N ALA A 10 -12.29 16.66 -2.36
CA ALA A 10 -11.35 17.50 -1.62
C ALA A 10 -10.62 16.72 -0.54
N ALA A 11 -11.32 15.82 0.14
CA ALA A 11 -10.73 14.87 1.07
C ALA A 11 -9.69 14.02 0.35
N LEU A 12 -10.06 13.25 -0.68
CA LEU A 12 -9.15 12.34 -1.42
C LEU A 12 -7.91 12.99 -2.04
N THR A 13 -7.95 14.29 -2.35
CA THR A 13 -6.82 15.04 -2.91
C THR A 13 -5.83 15.60 -1.87
N ASP A 14 -6.20 15.68 -0.59
CA ASP A 14 -5.32 16.26 0.45
C ASP A 14 -4.14 15.33 0.79
N SER A 15 -2.91 15.75 0.54
CA SER A 15 -1.71 14.92 0.77
C SER A 15 -0.97 15.21 2.08
N SER A 16 -1.54 16.03 2.98
CA SER A 16 -0.90 16.46 4.23
C SER A 16 -0.50 15.29 5.16
N VAL A 17 -1.23 14.18 5.13
CA VAL A 17 -0.93 12.96 5.91
C VAL A 17 0.40 12.33 5.47
N ILE A 18 0.74 12.40 4.18
CA ILE A 18 1.99 11.84 3.64
C ILE A 18 3.22 12.62 4.11
N GLU A 19 3.10 13.94 4.15
CA GLU A 19 4.18 14.83 4.59
C GLU A 19 4.55 14.62 6.06
N ASN A 20 3.64 14.01 6.83
CA ASN A 20 3.75 13.82 8.27
C ASN A 20 3.84 12.35 8.69
N LEU A 21 4.07 11.42 7.76
CA LEU A 21 4.22 10.01 8.11
C LEU A 21 5.35 9.82 9.12
N LEU A 22 5.13 8.86 10.02
CA LEU A 22 6.10 8.55 11.05
C LEU A 22 7.39 7.98 10.43
N ASP A 23 8.52 8.62 10.73
CA ASP A 23 9.85 8.30 10.20
C ASP A 23 10.65 7.39 11.16
N HIS A 24 11.62 6.66 10.62
CA HIS A 24 12.48 5.70 11.31
C HIS A 24 13.20 6.32 12.52
N GLN A 25 13.58 7.60 12.44
CA GLN A 25 14.33 8.27 13.50
C GLN A 25 13.52 8.50 14.79
N LEU A 26 12.18 8.45 14.75
CA LEU A 26 11.33 8.64 15.93
C LEU A 26 10.98 7.31 16.63
N LEU A 27 11.10 6.17 15.94
CA LEU A 27 10.75 4.84 16.45
C LEU A 27 11.72 4.32 17.51
N ASP A 28 12.99 4.68 17.41
CA ASP A 28 14.02 4.37 18.42
C ASP A 28 13.63 4.90 19.82
N LEU A 29 12.74 5.90 19.87
CA LEU A 29 12.21 6.46 21.13
C LEU A 29 10.97 5.73 21.65
N LEU A 30 10.22 5.03 20.80
CA LEU A 30 8.90 4.48 21.11
C LEU A 30 8.87 2.97 21.35
N ASN A 31 9.94 2.21 21.09
CA ASN A 31 10.04 0.76 21.37
C ASN A 31 8.81 -0.06 20.89
N GLU A 32 8.15 0.34 19.81
CA GLU A 32 6.94 -0.33 19.32
C GLU A 32 7.06 -0.74 17.85
N LEU A 33 6.90 -2.04 17.63
CA LEU A 33 7.02 -2.69 16.33
C LEU A 33 5.77 -2.44 15.46
N PRO A 34 5.93 -2.24 14.14
CA PRO A 34 4.84 -2.31 13.20
C PRO A 34 4.43 -3.77 12.98
N ASP A 35 3.30 -4.13 13.58
CA ASP A 35 2.56 -5.40 13.38
C ASP A 35 3.42 -6.69 13.40
N PRO A 36 3.94 -7.11 14.57
CA PRO A 36 4.70 -8.33 14.65
C PRO A 36 3.77 -9.54 14.78
N ASP A 37 4.11 -10.58 14.03
CA ASP A 37 3.77 -11.95 14.41
C ASP A 37 3.98 -12.12 15.92
N VAL A 38 2.97 -12.63 16.62
CA VAL A 38 2.93 -12.75 18.08
C VAL A 38 4.18 -13.46 18.62
N ILE A 39 4.76 -14.36 17.82
CA ILE A 39 5.97 -15.11 18.15
C ILE A 39 7.21 -14.20 18.12
N LEU A 40 7.39 -13.41 17.06
CA LEU A 40 8.53 -12.48 16.92
C LEU A 40 8.47 -11.35 17.95
N ARG A 41 7.26 -10.86 18.26
CA ARG A 41 7.04 -9.90 19.36
C ARG A 41 7.53 -10.42 20.69
N LYS A 42 7.18 -11.67 21.03
CA LYS A 42 7.57 -12.31 22.29
C LYS A 42 9.08 -12.55 22.38
N ALA A 43 9.77 -12.63 21.24
CA ALA A 43 11.21 -12.77 21.16
C ALA A 43 11.96 -11.43 21.11
N GLY A 44 11.26 -10.28 21.07
CA GLY A 44 11.88 -8.96 20.94
C GLY A 44 12.53 -8.72 19.58
N ILE A 45 12.07 -9.42 18.54
CA ILE A 45 12.67 -9.43 17.21
C ILE A 45 11.93 -8.43 16.30
N ASP A 46 12.70 -7.52 15.70
CA ASP A 46 12.20 -6.50 14.76
C ASP A 46 12.06 -7.04 13.34
N TYR A 47 11.31 -6.31 12.53
CA TYR A 47 11.08 -6.52 11.11
C TYR A 47 12.38 -6.63 10.29
N ASP A 48 13.47 -6.04 10.78
CA ASP A 48 14.80 -6.18 10.18
C ASP A 48 15.27 -7.63 10.08
N VAL A 49 14.79 -8.53 10.94
CA VAL A 49 15.09 -9.96 10.81
C VAL A 49 14.49 -10.56 9.54
N TYR A 50 13.36 -10.06 9.02
CA TYR A 50 12.91 -10.47 7.70
C TYR A 50 13.90 -10.06 6.61
N ASN A 51 14.52 -8.88 6.72
CA ASN A 51 15.55 -8.43 5.78
C ASN A 51 16.81 -9.32 5.87
N GLU A 52 17.20 -9.73 7.07
CA GLU A 52 18.31 -10.67 7.29
C GLU A 52 18.02 -12.06 6.73
N ILE A 53 16.82 -12.60 6.98
CA ILE A 53 16.38 -13.88 6.42
C ILE A 53 16.35 -13.81 4.88
N MET A 54 15.87 -12.70 4.31
CA MET A 54 15.87 -12.49 2.86
C MET A 54 17.29 -12.35 2.27
N ALA A 55 18.30 -12.00 3.07
CA ALA A 55 19.68 -11.93 2.62
C ALA A 55 20.35 -13.31 2.52
N ASP A 56 19.76 -14.35 3.13
CA ASP A 56 20.25 -15.72 3.00
C ASP A 56 20.25 -16.19 1.53
N PRO A 57 21.35 -16.79 1.02
CA PRO A 57 21.46 -17.21 -0.37
C PRO A 57 20.39 -18.20 -0.86
N HIS A 58 19.91 -19.09 0.01
CA HIS A 58 18.84 -20.02 -0.35
C HIS A 58 17.49 -19.29 -0.42
N VAL A 59 17.19 -18.47 0.59
CA VAL A 59 15.94 -17.71 0.64
C VAL A 59 15.83 -16.72 -0.52
N ILE A 60 16.90 -15.96 -0.81
CA ILE A 60 16.88 -14.99 -1.92
C ILE A 60 16.69 -15.67 -3.28
N GLY A 61 17.15 -16.92 -3.43
CA GLY A 61 16.91 -17.74 -4.61
C GLY A 61 15.42 -17.99 -4.84
N GLU A 62 14.71 -18.40 -3.78
CA GLU A 62 13.26 -18.62 -3.82
C GLU A 62 12.49 -17.31 -4.03
N VAL A 63 12.88 -16.23 -3.35
CA VAL A 63 12.29 -14.89 -3.53
C VAL A 63 12.41 -14.42 -4.98
N ARG A 64 13.56 -14.65 -5.63
CA ARG A 64 13.76 -14.35 -7.06
C ARG A 64 12.86 -15.21 -7.95
N SER A 65 12.70 -16.49 -7.62
CA SER A 65 11.79 -17.42 -8.32
C SER A 65 10.35 -16.91 -8.26
N ILE A 66 9.86 -16.55 -7.06
CA ILE A 66 8.52 -15.98 -6.85
C ILE A 66 8.35 -14.69 -7.63
N ARG A 67 9.31 -13.76 -7.55
CA ARG A 67 9.28 -12.50 -8.29
C ARG A 67 9.20 -12.75 -9.79
N SER A 68 10.02 -13.66 -10.33
CA SER A 68 10.00 -13.99 -11.75
C SER A 68 8.68 -14.64 -12.18
N GLY A 69 8.12 -15.53 -11.35
CA GLY A 69 6.83 -16.15 -11.60
C GLY A 69 5.69 -15.13 -11.66
N LEU A 70 5.65 -14.21 -10.69
CA LEU A 70 4.65 -13.14 -10.64
C LEU A 70 4.76 -12.19 -11.84
N LEU A 71 5.97 -11.70 -12.13
CA LEU A 71 6.19 -10.72 -13.20
C LEU A 71 6.15 -11.35 -14.61
N GLY A 72 6.22 -12.67 -14.72
CA GLY A 72 6.06 -13.41 -15.97
C GLY A 72 4.60 -13.51 -16.44
N LEU A 73 3.62 -13.19 -15.57
CA LEU A 73 2.21 -13.22 -15.92
C LEU A 73 1.85 -12.06 -16.87
N LYS A 74 1.04 -12.37 -17.88
CA LYS A 74 0.46 -11.35 -18.76
C LYS A 74 -0.83 -10.83 -18.14
N SER A 75 -0.80 -9.57 -17.71
CA SER A 75 -1.97 -8.87 -17.20
C SER A 75 -2.73 -8.20 -18.34
N GLU A 76 -4.06 -8.34 -18.34
CA GLU A 76 -4.96 -7.66 -19.27
C GLU A 76 -6.11 -7.01 -18.51
N ILE A 77 -6.55 -5.83 -18.98
CA ILE A 77 -7.72 -5.15 -18.41
C ILE A 77 -8.95 -5.61 -19.18
N LYS A 78 -9.93 -6.16 -18.46
CA LYS A 78 -11.21 -6.58 -19.02
C LYS A 78 -12.30 -5.61 -18.61
N ALA A 79 -13.24 -5.37 -19.53
CA ALA A 79 -14.48 -4.71 -19.18
C ALA A 79 -15.27 -5.61 -18.22
N GLY A 80 -16.04 -5.00 -17.30
CA GLY A 80 -16.88 -5.76 -16.37
C GLY A 80 -18.03 -6.48 -17.06
N ASP A 81 -18.54 -5.90 -18.15
CA ASP A 81 -19.59 -6.45 -19.00
C ASP A 81 -19.50 -5.81 -20.42
N ASP A 82 -20.48 -6.11 -21.27
CA ASP A 82 -20.57 -5.61 -22.66
C ASP A 82 -21.22 -4.22 -22.79
N SER A 83 -21.48 -3.52 -21.68
CA SER A 83 -22.08 -2.18 -21.73
C SER A 83 -21.11 -1.12 -22.24
N ASP A 84 -21.63 -0.11 -22.94
CA ASP A 84 -20.84 1.06 -23.36
C ASP A 84 -20.12 1.73 -22.19
N SER A 85 -20.72 1.74 -20.99
CA SER A 85 -20.10 2.26 -19.78
C SER A 85 -18.89 1.46 -19.34
N ALA A 86 -18.97 0.12 -19.37
CA ALA A 86 -17.87 -0.75 -18.98
C ALA A 86 -16.72 -0.68 -19.99
N LEU A 87 -17.02 -0.55 -21.29
CA LEU A 87 -16.02 -0.34 -22.34
C LEU A 87 -15.28 0.99 -22.14
N LYS A 88 -15.99 2.08 -21.86
CA LYS A 88 -15.37 3.39 -21.55
C LYS A 88 -14.51 3.34 -20.27
N ALA A 89 -14.98 2.64 -19.24
CA ALA A 89 -14.21 2.45 -18.00
C ALA A 89 -12.92 1.66 -18.28
N LYS A 90 -12.99 0.60 -19.09
CA LYS A 90 -11.82 -0.17 -19.54
C LYS A 90 -10.81 0.73 -20.26
N GLU A 91 -11.25 1.52 -21.23
CA GLU A 91 -10.37 2.46 -21.97
C GLU A 91 -9.69 3.47 -21.04
N LEU A 92 -10.42 3.99 -20.05
CA LEU A 92 -9.87 4.88 -19.03
C LEU A 92 -8.79 4.17 -18.20
N CYS A 93 -9.07 2.96 -17.70
CA CYS A 93 -8.08 2.18 -16.97
C CYS A 93 -6.84 1.90 -17.82
N GLU A 94 -7.00 1.46 -19.08
CA GLU A 94 -5.89 1.26 -20.00
C GLU A 94 -5.06 2.53 -20.20
N SER A 95 -5.68 3.70 -20.21
CA SER A 95 -4.96 4.98 -20.30
C SER A 95 -4.09 5.26 -19.06
N ILE A 96 -4.55 4.91 -17.86
CA ILE A 96 -3.80 5.07 -16.61
C ILE A 96 -2.54 4.20 -16.64
N PHE A 97 -2.65 2.96 -17.10
CA PHE A 97 -1.51 2.02 -17.15
C PHE A 97 -0.44 2.39 -18.20
N LYS A 98 -0.70 3.37 -19.09
CA LYS A 98 0.32 3.89 -20.04
C LYS A 98 1.37 4.77 -19.36
N SER A 99 1.02 5.39 -18.24
CA SER A 99 1.93 6.20 -17.43
C SER A 99 2.50 5.38 -16.28
N PRO A 100 3.72 5.68 -15.80
CA PRO A 100 4.26 5.01 -14.60
C PRO A 100 3.42 5.36 -13.36
N PRO A 101 3.31 4.45 -12.38
CA PRO A 101 2.56 4.71 -11.14
C PRO A 101 3.21 5.78 -10.25
N HIS A 102 4.53 5.99 -10.35
CA HIS A 102 5.27 7.02 -9.64
C HIS A 102 6.51 7.42 -10.44
N ALA A 103 7.06 8.62 -10.21
CA ALA A 103 8.21 9.12 -10.95
C ALA A 103 9.45 8.21 -10.86
N SER A 104 9.60 7.47 -9.76
CA SER A 104 10.71 6.55 -9.50
C SER A 104 10.39 5.07 -9.70
N MET A 105 9.20 4.71 -10.19
CA MET A 105 8.71 3.33 -10.17
C MET A 105 7.96 2.96 -11.47
N ARG A 106 8.14 1.71 -11.93
CA ARG A 106 7.34 1.14 -13.03
C ARG A 106 6.26 0.20 -12.50
N TRP A 107 5.26 -0.12 -13.32
CA TRP A 107 4.21 -1.09 -12.95
C TRP A 107 4.72 -2.45 -12.46
N PRO A 108 5.77 -3.07 -13.06
CA PRO A 108 6.34 -4.30 -12.51
C PRO A 108 6.93 -4.14 -11.11
N ASP A 109 7.50 -2.98 -10.78
CA ASP A 109 8.05 -2.71 -9.45
C ASP A 109 6.94 -2.58 -8.41
N LEU A 110 5.84 -1.89 -8.76
CA LEU A 110 4.64 -1.84 -7.91
C LEU A 110 4.01 -3.21 -7.73
N THR A 111 3.90 -3.98 -8.81
CA THR A 111 3.37 -5.36 -8.79
C THR A 111 4.20 -6.24 -7.86
N TRP A 112 5.52 -6.12 -7.92
CA TRP A 112 6.40 -6.80 -6.98
C TRP A 112 6.23 -6.28 -5.54
N SER A 113 6.08 -4.96 -5.36
CA SER A 113 5.84 -4.36 -4.04
C SER A 113 4.57 -4.89 -3.36
N ILE A 114 3.51 -5.12 -4.14
CA ILE A 114 2.27 -5.80 -3.73
C ILE A 114 2.56 -7.28 -3.42
N GLY A 115 3.22 -7.98 -4.35
CA GLY A 115 3.53 -9.41 -4.23
C GLY A 115 4.42 -9.77 -3.03
N LYS A 116 5.25 -8.83 -2.55
CA LYS A 116 6.00 -8.99 -1.30
C LYS A 116 5.12 -9.30 -0.09
N CYS A 117 3.80 -9.04 -0.14
CA CYS A 117 2.88 -9.39 0.95
C CYS A 117 3.00 -10.87 1.35
N VAL A 118 3.34 -11.77 0.42
CA VAL A 118 3.56 -13.19 0.70
C VAL A 118 4.68 -13.42 1.70
N LEU A 119 5.70 -12.57 1.68
CA LEU A 119 6.89 -12.68 2.53
C LEU A 119 6.68 -12.02 3.89
N VAL A 120 5.73 -11.09 3.99
CA VAL A 120 5.64 -10.18 5.13
C VAL A 120 4.24 -10.00 5.72
N GLY A 121 3.28 -10.81 5.27
CA GLY A 121 1.89 -10.76 5.70
C GLY A 121 1.09 -9.62 5.06
N ARG A 122 1.51 -8.35 5.22
CA ARG A 122 0.72 -7.19 4.80
C ARG A 122 1.57 -6.12 4.10
N ARG A 123 0.96 -5.45 3.12
CA ARG A 123 1.54 -4.30 2.41
C ARG A 123 0.51 -3.21 2.25
N VAL A 124 0.95 -1.96 2.36
CA VAL A 124 0.11 -0.78 2.24
C VAL A 124 0.71 0.15 1.19
N HIS A 125 -0.13 0.58 0.26
CA HIS A 125 0.22 1.58 -0.76
C HIS A 125 -0.72 2.76 -0.64
N HIS A 126 -0.18 3.96 -0.82
CA HIS A 126 -1.00 5.18 -0.88
C HIS A 126 -1.33 5.51 -2.33
N VAL A 127 -2.57 5.93 -2.55
CA VAL A 127 -3.09 6.44 -3.81
C VAL A 127 -3.30 7.94 -3.64
N LYS A 128 -2.42 8.74 -4.26
CA LYS A 128 -2.66 10.18 -4.39
C LYS A 128 -3.64 10.38 -5.54
N TRP A 129 -4.77 11.00 -5.26
CA TRP A 129 -5.78 11.30 -6.26
C TRP A 129 -5.62 12.72 -6.81
N LYS A 130 -5.95 12.90 -8.08
CA LYS A 130 -6.13 14.21 -8.72
C LYS A 130 -7.49 14.30 -9.38
N VAL A 131 -8.02 15.51 -9.50
CA VAL A 131 -9.19 15.78 -10.33
C VAL A 131 -8.72 16.34 -11.66
N GLU A 132 -9.10 15.69 -12.75
CA GLU A 132 -8.77 16.10 -14.12
C GLU A 132 -10.02 15.94 -14.98
N SER A 133 -10.42 17.00 -15.71
CA SER A 133 -11.64 16.98 -16.54
C SER A 133 -12.90 16.48 -15.83
N ASN A 134 -13.07 16.87 -14.55
CA ASN A 134 -14.17 16.42 -13.68
C ASN A 134 -14.20 14.91 -13.38
N GLN A 135 -13.07 14.21 -13.60
CA GLN A 135 -12.86 12.82 -13.24
C GLN A 135 -11.82 12.72 -12.12
N LEU A 136 -12.00 11.78 -11.20
CA LEU A 136 -11.04 11.48 -10.15
C LEU A 136 -10.09 10.38 -10.66
N LEU A 137 -8.80 10.69 -10.80
CA LEU A 137 -7.78 9.80 -11.36
C LEU A 137 -6.63 9.63 -10.37
N PRO A 138 -5.99 8.45 -10.33
CA PRO A 138 -4.77 8.29 -9.54
C PRO A 138 -3.66 9.13 -10.18
N GLU A 139 -3.09 10.04 -9.39
CA GLU A 139 -1.90 10.82 -9.77
C GLU A 139 -0.65 9.98 -9.55
N THR A 140 -0.51 9.42 -8.34
CA THR A 140 0.61 8.57 -7.98
C THR A 140 0.18 7.42 -7.06
N LEU A 141 0.85 6.28 -7.22
CA LEU A 141 0.81 5.15 -6.30
C LEU A 141 2.22 4.88 -5.80
N PHE A 142 2.41 4.83 -4.49
CA PHE A 142 3.69 4.45 -3.91
C PHE A 142 3.52 3.64 -2.62
N ASP A 143 4.58 2.91 -2.31
CA ASP A 143 4.66 2.01 -1.18
C ASP A 143 4.88 2.76 0.12
N ILE A 144 4.25 2.28 1.19
CA ILE A 144 4.33 2.90 2.51
C ILE A 144 5.21 2.03 3.40
N SER A 145 6.10 2.69 4.12
CA SER A 145 6.98 2.03 5.08
C SER A 145 6.15 1.33 6.15
N HIS A 146 6.57 0.13 6.56
CA HIS A 146 5.85 -0.66 7.57
C HIS A 146 5.66 0.10 8.87
N HIS A 147 6.61 0.95 9.23
CA HIS A 147 6.55 1.74 10.45
C HIS A 147 5.47 2.83 10.43
N SER A 148 5.05 3.26 9.24
CA SER A 148 4.09 4.34 9.06
C SER A 148 2.64 3.83 9.06
N PHE A 149 2.41 2.54 9.34
CA PHE A 149 1.08 1.99 9.53
C PHE A 149 1.03 0.91 10.62
N ALA A 150 -0.17 0.61 11.08
CA ALA A 150 -0.49 -0.48 11.99
C ALA A 150 -1.89 -1.01 11.67
N PHE A 151 -2.32 -2.03 12.42
CA PHE A 151 -3.70 -2.52 12.36
C PHE A 151 -4.28 -2.61 13.76
N ASN A 152 -5.56 -2.27 13.89
CA ASN A 152 -6.29 -2.46 15.15
C ASN A 152 -6.66 -3.94 15.36
N HIS A 153 -7.27 -4.25 16.51
CA HIS A 153 -7.69 -5.62 16.85
C HIS A 153 -8.70 -6.22 15.85
N ASP A 154 -9.48 -5.37 15.16
CA ASP A 154 -10.44 -5.78 14.14
C ASP A 154 -9.80 -5.89 12.74
N GLY A 155 -8.48 -5.73 12.63
CA GLY A 155 -7.74 -5.78 11.36
C GLY A 155 -7.91 -4.55 10.46
N GLY A 156 -8.49 -3.47 10.99
CA GLY A 156 -8.61 -2.16 10.34
C GLY A 156 -7.27 -1.42 10.29
N LEU A 157 -6.99 -0.77 9.15
CA LEU A 157 -5.75 -0.02 8.94
C LEU A 157 -5.70 1.22 9.83
N LEU A 158 -4.55 1.47 10.43
CA LEU A 158 -4.19 2.70 11.14
C LEU A 158 -2.96 3.31 10.47
N ILE A 159 -3.00 4.59 10.13
CA ILE A 159 -1.85 5.32 9.59
C ILE A 159 -1.19 6.10 10.71
N ARG A 160 0.13 5.90 10.87
CA ARG A 160 0.92 6.54 11.90
C ARG A 160 1.58 7.79 11.35
N THR A 161 1.36 8.90 12.04
CA THR A 161 1.99 10.18 11.73
C THR A 161 2.81 10.65 12.92
N MET A 162 3.72 11.60 12.70
CA MET A 162 4.52 12.20 13.77
C MET A 162 3.65 12.83 14.86
N GLN A 163 2.48 13.38 14.49
CA GLN A 163 1.53 13.98 15.42
C GLN A 163 0.64 12.95 16.11
N ASN A 164 0.42 11.78 15.48
CA ASN A 164 -0.33 10.68 16.06
C ASN A 164 0.39 9.33 15.88
N PRO A 165 1.37 9.01 16.75
CA PRO A 165 2.12 7.76 16.67
C PRO A 165 1.29 6.50 16.93
N ALA A 166 0.19 6.62 17.69
CA ALA A 166 -0.76 5.52 17.91
C ALA A 166 -1.51 5.15 16.62
N GLY A 167 -1.57 6.08 15.68
CA GLY A 167 -2.20 5.95 14.38
C GLY A 167 -3.65 6.39 14.38
N GLU A 168 -4.13 6.76 13.20
CA GLU A 168 -5.53 7.13 12.95
C GLU A 168 -6.12 6.30 11.82
N THR A 169 -7.44 6.08 11.88
CA THR A 169 -8.17 5.42 10.80
C THR A 169 -8.11 6.33 9.56
N PRO A 170 -7.54 5.85 8.45
CA PRO A 170 -7.44 6.68 7.26
C PRO A 170 -8.79 6.81 6.54
N GLU A 171 -8.88 7.81 5.67
CA GLU A 171 -10.00 7.94 4.76
C GLU A 171 -10.05 6.79 3.74
N ASP A 172 -11.26 6.33 3.44
CA ASP A 172 -11.53 5.29 2.44
C ASP A 172 -10.96 5.65 1.06
N MET A 173 -10.61 4.64 0.28
CA MET A 173 -10.13 4.75 -1.10
C MET A 173 -8.77 5.45 -1.30
N ARG A 174 -8.11 5.93 -0.26
CA ARG A 174 -6.73 6.46 -0.34
C ARG A 174 -5.64 5.41 -0.19
N TRP A 175 -5.97 4.26 0.39
CA TRP A 175 -4.98 3.25 0.75
C TRP A 175 -5.37 1.90 0.18
N LEU A 176 -4.40 1.21 -0.39
CA LEU A 176 -4.53 -0.16 -0.86
C LEU A 176 -3.85 -1.06 0.16
N VAL A 177 -4.63 -1.91 0.81
CA VAL A 177 -4.11 -2.91 1.74
C VAL A 177 -4.08 -4.26 1.05
N THR A 178 -2.89 -4.80 0.86
CA THR A 178 -2.68 -6.16 0.38
C THR A 178 -2.40 -7.08 1.55
N ARG A 179 -3.11 -8.20 1.64
CA ARG A 179 -2.95 -9.20 2.70
C ARG A 179 -2.61 -10.55 2.08
N HIS A 180 -1.60 -11.23 2.62
CA HIS A 180 -1.34 -12.63 2.38
C HIS A 180 -2.02 -13.46 3.47
N THR A 181 -2.68 -14.56 3.06
CA THR A 181 -3.63 -15.36 3.86
C THR A 181 -4.76 -14.51 4.46
N GLY A 182 -5.94 -14.60 3.85
CA GLY A 182 -7.16 -14.15 4.53
C GLY A 182 -7.53 -15.18 5.60
N ASP A 183 -7.86 -14.70 6.79
CA ASP A 183 -8.75 -15.47 7.67
C ASP A 183 -10.11 -15.67 6.99
#